data_AF-S9PMK9-F1
#
_entry.id   AF-S9PMK9-F1
#
_cell.length_a   1.000
_cell.length_b   1.000
_cell.length_c   1.000
_cell.angle_alpha   90.00
_cell.angle_beta   90.00
_cell.angle_gamma   90.00
#
_symmetry.space_group_name_H-M   'P 1'
#
loop_
_entity.id
_entity.type
_entity.pdbx_description
1 polymer ?
#
loop_
_entity_poly.entity_id
_entity_poly.type
_entity_poly.pdbx_seq_one_letter_code
_entity_poly.pdbx_strand_id
1 'polypeptide(L)'
;MATSLTVNSDLQRENHENNLKENVTDTIPPTVNSSSKKKKKNKKKKKPVTTQANGEHQENETSNNQKNEKDSLVSELLLENEDLKNEIDALKSTLEETKRNYVDTNESKGHILEEMDNLKQQIQDLKESNEIKLEEKTRAQEETQNLQDMLRNVGNELVDSRDEVKELKEKLQDLDKKDETAVQISEVNCNEITPNVLSDANGPKANILDGISKDVIDKEYVRNVLIQFLENQEHREQILPILAIALDLDEIHQQILLKSVN
;
A
#
# COMPACT_ATOMS: atom_id res chain seq x y z
N MET A 1 6.76 -48.26 -15.80
CA MET A 1 7.39 -47.80 -14.55
C MET A 1 6.69 -46.52 -14.14
N ALA A 2 6.13 -46.52 -12.94
CA ALA A 2 5.39 -45.43 -12.35
C ALA A 2 6.33 -44.50 -11.58
N THR A 3 6.08 -43.19 -11.64
CA THR A 3 6.24 -42.27 -10.50
C THR A 3 5.40 -41.02 -10.75
N SER A 4 4.40 -40.85 -9.87
CA SER A 4 3.61 -39.64 -9.65
C SER A 4 4.48 -38.47 -9.21
N LEU A 5 4.09 -37.25 -9.60
CA LEU A 5 4.29 -36.04 -8.78
C LEU A 5 3.10 -35.10 -9.01
N THR A 6 2.20 -35.13 -8.05
CA THR A 6 1.10 -34.20 -7.82
C THR A 6 1.69 -32.91 -7.25
N VAL A 7 1.45 -31.76 -7.89
CA VAL A 7 1.64 -30.45 -7.26
C VAL A 7 0.32 -29.71 -7.35
N ASN A 8 -0.33 -29.62 -6.20
CA ASN A 8 -1.51 -28.80 -5.96
C ASN A 8 -1.19 -27.34 -6.29
N SER A 9 -1.97 -26.76 -7.19
CA SER A 9 -1.95 -25.33 -7.47
C SER A 9 -3.16 -24.71 -6.77
N ASP A 10 -2.92 -24.12 -5.60
CA ASP A 10 -3.88 -23.30 -4.89
C ASP A 10 -4.16 -22.04 -5.72
N LEU A 11 -5.30 -22.05 -6.40
CA LEU A 11 -5.85 -20.91 -7.13
C LEU A 11 -7.05 -20.38 -6.32
N GLN A 12 -6.81 -19.64 -5.25
CA GLN A 12 -7.85 -18.85 -4.61
C GLN A 12 -8.11 -17.60 -5.46
N ARG A 13 -9.13 -17.69 -6.32
CA ARG A 13 -9.86 -16.53 -6.86
C ARG A 13 -11.01 -16.23 -5.92
N GLU A 14 -10.87 -15.20 -5.11
CA GLU A 14 -11.97 -14.65 -4.33
C GLU A 14 -12.74 -13.66 -5.23
N ASN A 15 -13.78 -14.16 -5.89
CA ASN A 15 -14.82 -13.36 -6.51
C ASN A 15 -15.85 -13.01 -5.43
N HIS A 16 -15.90 -11.75 -5.00
CA HIS A 16 -17.06 -11.21 -4.31
C HIS A 16 -17.74 -10.17 -5.20
N GLU A 17 -18.59 -10.68 -6.08
CA GLU A 17 -19.56 -9.89 -6.83
C GLU A 17 -20.96 -10.15 -6.25
N ASN A 18 -21.54 -9.08 -5.70
CA ASN A 18 -22.95 -8.72 -5.72
C ASN A 18 -24.01 -9.83 -5.50
N ASN A 19 -24.47 -9.95 -4.26
CA ASN A 19 -25.84 -10.37 -3.96
C ASN A 19 -26.41 -9.57 -2.77
N LEU A 20 -26.96 -8.39 -3.06
CA LEU A 20 -27.94 -7.74 -2.18
C LEU A 20 -29.23 -7.48 -2.98
N LYS A 21 -30.14 -8.44 -2.92
CA LYS A 21 -31.58 -8.17 -2.94
C LYS A 21 -32.23 -8.91 -1.77
N GLU A 22 -32.90 -8.11 -0.97
CA GLU A 22 -34.08 -8.44 -0.18
C GLU A 22 -33.95 -9.57 0.86
N ASN A 23 -33.71 -9.18 2.11
CA ASN A 23 -34.57 -9.70 3.18
C ASN A 23 -34.81 -8.65 4.26
N VAL A 24 -36.09 -8.31 4.35
CA VAL A 24 -36.75 -7.60 5.44
C VAL A 24 -36.57 -8.42 6.72
N THR A 25 -36.12 -7.80 7.81
CA THR A 25 -36.59 -8.15 9.17
C THR A 25 -36.21 -7.05 10.15
N ASP A 26 -37.26 -6.41 10.66
CA ASP A 26 -37.27 -5.45 11.74
C ASP A 26 -36.59 -6.00 12.99
N THR A 27 -35.70 -5.20 13.60
CA THR A 27 -35.20 -5.44 14.96
C THR A 27 -35.62 -4.28 15.88
N ILE A 28 -36.79 -4.47 16.48
CA ILE A 28 -37.19 -4.23 17.88
C ILE A 28 -36.54 -3.03 18.62
N PRO A 29 -37.34 -2.02 19.02
CA PRO A 29 -36.96 -1.02 20.04
C PRO A 29 -37.14 -1.53 21.49
N PRO A 30 -36.45 -0.94 22.49
CA PRO A 30 -36.52 -1.40 23.87
C PRO A 30 -37.93 -1.21 24.45
N THR A 31 -38.42 -2.29 25.05
CA THR A 31 -39.75 -2.44 25.65
C THR A 31 -39.84 -1.64 26.95
N VAL A 32 -40.57 -0.54 26.94
CA VAL A 32 -41.04 0.12 28.17
C VAL A 32 -42.25 -0.67 28.68
N ASN A 33 -42.06 -1.40 29.78
CA ASN A 33 -43.14 -2.09 30.49
C ASN A 33 -44.06 -1.07 31.17
N SER A 34 -45.25 -0.87 30.62
CA SER A 34 -46.38 -0.28 31.37
C SER A 34 -47.65 -1.10 31.14
N SER A 35 -47.80 -2.19 31.92
CA SER A 35 -49.03 -2.97 31.99
C SER A 35 -49.77 -2.72 33.31
N SER A 36 -50.82 -1.90 33.28
CA SER A 36 -51.82 -1.88 34.35
C SER A 36 -53.22 -1.68 33.75
N LYS A 37 -53.81 -2.77 33.23
CA LYS A 37 -55.24 -2.84 32.93
C LYS A 37 -56.01 -3.55 34.05
N LYS A 38 -56.97 -2.79 34.60
CA LYS A 38 -58.31 -3.17 35.06
C LYS A 38 -58.44 -4.08 36.30
N LYS A 39 -59.09 -3.53 37.33
CA LYS A 39 -60.14 -4.24 38.07
C LYS A 39 -61.31 -3.31 38.42
N LYS A 40 -62.36 -3.43 37.60
CA LYS A 40 -63.71 -2.91 37.82
C LYS A 40 -64.39 -3.83 38.85
N LYS A 41 -64.77 -3.32 40.03
CA LYS A 41 -65.63 -4.04 41.00
C LYS A 41 -66.86 -3.20 41.33
N ASN A 42 -68.00 -3.62 40.79
CA ASN A 42 -69.31 -3.24 41.30
C ASN A 42 -69.61 -4.06 42.57
N LYS A 43 -70.06 -3.44 43.66
CA LYS A 43 -70.74 -4.15 44.75
C LYS A 43 -71.91 -3.32 45.29
N LYS A 44 -73.07 -3.98 45.33
CA LYS A 44 -74.39 -3.49 45.73
C LYS A 44 -74.48 -3.08 47.22
N LYS A 45 -75.36 -2.10 47.44
CA LYS A 45 -76.10 -1.68 48.65
C LYS A 45 -76.19 -2.70 49.80
N LYS A 46 -76.07 -2.22 51.04
CA LYS A 46 -76.98 -2.52 52.17
C LYS A 46 -76.97 -1.35 53.19
N LYS A 47 -78.17 -0.88 53.58
CA LYS A 47 -78.42 -0.10 54.81
C LYS A 47 -78.25 -1.01 56.05
N PRO A 48 -78.08 -0.43 57.24
CA PRO A 48 -79.18 -0.51 58.20
C PRO A 48 -79.45 0.81 58.97
N VAL A 49 -80.57 0.76 59.68
CA VAL A 49 -81.31 1.81 60.39
C VAL A 49 -80.88 1.86 61.86
N THR A 50 -80.71 3.10 62.37
CA THR A 50 -81.00 3.68 63.71
C THR A 50 -80.79 2.88 65.00
N THR A 51 -80.15 3.48 66.02
CA THR A 51 -80.69 3.72 67.40
C THR A 51 -79.83 4.77 68.15
N GLN A 52 -80.49 5.57 68.99
CA GLN A 52 -80.09 6.80 69.69
C GLN A 52 -79.19 6.61 70.94
N ALA A 53 -78.60 7.74 71.36
CA ALA A 53 -78.63 8.32 72.73
C ALA A 53 -77.29 8.47 73.51
N ASN A 54 -77.06 9.74 73.90
CA ASN A 54 -76.33 10.27 75.06
C ASN A 54 -74.80 10.18 75.16
N GLY A 55 -74.20 11.34 75.51
CA GLY A 55 -73.02 11.40 76.36
C GLY A 55 -71.97 12.42 75.93
N GLU A 56 -72.12 13.65 76.37
CA GLU A 56 -71.17 14.76 76.23
C GLU A 56 -69.77 14.40 76.77
N HIS A 57 -68.81 14.09 75.91
CA HIS A 57 -67.34 14.15 76.15
C HIS A 57 -66.53 13.80 74.87
N GLN A 58 -66.89 14.31 73.68
CA GLN A 58 -66.28 13.87 72.41
C GLN A 58 -65.74 14.97 71.47
N GLU A 59 -65.81 16.24 71.86
CA GLU A 59 -65.35 17.33 70.96
C GLU A 59 -63.82 17.51 70.92
N ASN A 60 -63.09 17.04 71.94
CA ASN A 60 -61.61 17.15 71.98
C ASN A 60 -60.88 16.00 71.24
N GLU A 61 -61.44 14.79 71.17
CA GLU A 61 -60.80 13.65 70.50
C GLU A 61 -60.89 13.73 68.97
N THR A 62 -62.00 14.24 68.44
CA THR A 62 -62.23 14.41 67.00
C THR A 62 -61.35 15.51 66.41
N SER A 63 -61.14 16.62 67.13
CA SER A 63 -60.19 17.67 66.72
C SER A 63 -58.73 17.21 66.78
N ASN A 64 -58.34 16.42 67.78
CA ASN A 64 -56.97 15.88 67.87
C ASN A 64 -56.68 14.83 66.80
N ASN A 65 -57.64 13.97 66.44
CA ASN A 65 -57.46 13.01 65.35
C ASN A 65 -57.31 13.70 63.99
N GLN A 66 -58.14 14.71 63.69
CA GLN A 66 -58.00 15.48 62.45
C GLN A 66 -56.68 16.27 62.38
N LYS A 67 -56.16 16.72 63.52
CA LYS A 67 -54.85 17.38 63.59
C LYS A 67 -53.72 16.40 63.31
N ASN A 68 -53.75 15.22 63.92
CA ASN A 68 -52.76 14.16 63.70
C ASN A 68 -52.75 13.65 62.24
N GLU A 69 -53.92 13.52 61.61
CA GLU A 69 -54.01 13.16 60.18
C GLU A 69 -53.41 14.24 59.27
N LYS A 70 -53.64 15.52 59.58
CA LYS A 70 -53.03 16.64 58.84
C LYS A 70 -51.52 16.69 59.02
N ASP A 71 -51.02 16.51 60.24
CA ASP A 71 -49.59 16.50 60.53
C ASP A 71 -48.87 15.30 59.86
N SER A 72 -49.56 14.15 59.76
CA SER A 72 -49.09 12.99 58.99
C SER A 72 -49.03 13.29 57.49
N LEU A 73 -50.06 13.90 56.93
CA LEU A 73 -50.10 14.27 55.51
C LEU A 73 -49.02 15.31 55.16
N VAL A 74 -48.77 16.27 56.05
CA VAL A 74 -47.70 17.26 55.88
C VAL A 74 -46.33 16.58 55.89
N SER A 75 -46.13 15.61 56.79
CA SER A 75 -44.86 14.85 56.84
C SER A 75 -44.63 14.02 55.57
N GLU A 76 -45.68 13.39 55.05
CA GLU A 76 -45.63 12.64 53.78
C GLU A 76 -45.33 13.55 52.58
N LEU A 77 -45.99 14.72 52.49
CA LEU A 77 -45.73 15.71 51.44
C LEU A 77 -44.33 16.33 51.51
N LEU A 78 -43.75 16.45 52.70
CA LEU A 78 -42.36 16.91 52.88
C LEU A 78 -41.36 15.88 52.35
N LEU A 79 -41.58 14.60 52.67
CA LEU A 79 -40.80 13.49 52.14
C LEU A 79 -40.89 13.42 50.60
N GLU A 80 -42.10 13.49 50.04
CA GLU A 80 -42.30 13.49 48.59
C GLU A 80 -41.61 14.69 47.91
N ASN A 81 -41.64 15.88 48.54
CA ASN A 81 -40.90 17.04 48.03
C ASN A 81 -39.38 16.82 48.02
N GLU A 82 -38.85 16.19 49.07
CA GLU A 82 -37.42 15.90 49.18
C GLU A 82 -36.99 14.86 48.13
N ASP A 83 -37.80 13.82 47.92
CA ASP A 83 -37.59 12.83 46.87
C ASP A 83 -37.61 13.45 45.46
N LEU A 84 -38.61 14.30 45.17
CA LEU A 84 -38.69 15.03 43.90
C LEU A 84 -37.50 15.96 43.69
N LYS A 85 -37.03 16.61 44.76
CA LYS A 85 -35.83 17.47 44.69
C LYS A 85 -34.59 16.66 44.36
N ASN A 86 -34.43 15.49 44.99
CA ASN A 86 -33.33 14.57 44.71
C ASN A 86 -33.39 14.04 43.26
N GLU A 87 -34.59 13.72 42.76
CA GLU A 87 -34.79 13.31 41.37
C GLU A 87 -34.42 14.43 40.38
N ILE A 88 -34.82 15.67 40.65
CA ILE A 88 -34.45 16.84 39.85
C ILE A 88 -32.94 17.01 39.79
N ASP A 89 -32.23 16.87 40.92
CA ASP A 89 -30.78 17.06 40.95
C ASP A 89 -30.04 15.90 40.26
N ALA A 90 -30.56 14.67 40.37
CA ALA A 90 -30.06 13.54 39.58
C ALA A 90 -30.25 13.76 38.07
N LEU A 91 -31.42 14.24 37.64
CA LEU A 91 -31.70 14.55 36.23
C LEU A 91 -30.82 15.69 35.68
N LYS A 92 -30.51 16.70 36.51
CA LYS A 92 -29.54 17.73 36.12
C LYS A 92 -28.15 17.15 35.92
N SER A 93 -27.72 16.26 36.82
CA SER A 93 -26.41 15.61 36.71
C SER A 93 -26.31 14.78 35.43
N THR A 94 -27.33 13.98 35.12
CA THR A 94 -27.34 13.16 33.89
C THR A 94 -27.42 14.03 32.63
N LEU A 95 -28.12 15.15 32.67
CA LEU A 95 -28.15 16.12 31.57
C LEU A 95 -26.77 16.71 31.29
N GLU A 96 -26.04 17.14 32.32
CA GLU A 96 -24.70 17.71 32.16
C GLU A 96 -23.68 16.66 31.69
N GLU A 97 -23.78 15.42 32.16
CA GLU A 97 -22.97 14.31 31.64
C GLU A 97 -23.27 14.01 30.17
N THR A 98 -24.55 13.97 29.79
CA THR A 98 -24.96 13.75 28.39
C THR A 98 -24.45 14.86 27.48
N LYS A 99 -24.46 16.12 27.93
CA LYS A 99 -23.89 17.25 27.18
C LYS A 99 -22.39 17.08 26.95
N ARG A 100 -21.64 16.66 27.97
CA ARG A 100 -20.20 16.39 27.83
C ARG A 100 -19.94 15.28 26.83
N ASN A 101 -20.63 14.15 26.99
CA ASN A 101 -20.51 13.01 26.06
C ASN A 101 -20.86 13.39 24.62
N TYR A 102 -21.84 14.27 24.43
CA TYR A 102 -22.19 14.79 23.10
C TYR A 102 -21.04 15.60 22.47
N VAL A 103 -20.38 16.47 23.25
CA VAL A 103 -19.22 17.25 22.79
C VAL A 103 -18.09 16.30 22.39
N ASP A 104 -17.71 15.37 23.27
CA ASP A 104 -16.62 14.42 23.02
C ASP A 104 -16.89 13.56 21.78
N THR A 105 -18.13 13.09 21.61
CA THR A 105 -18.53 12.31 20.43
C THR A 105 -18.47 13.16 19.15
N ASN A 106 -18.82 14.44 19.24
CA ASN A 106 -18.77 15.33 18.09
C ASN A 106 -17.33 15.69 17.71
N GLU A 107 -16.43 15.84 18.68
CA GLU A 107 -14.99 16.01 18.45
C GLU A 107 -14.38 14.76 17.81
N SER A 108 -14.67 13.58 18.36
CA SER A 108 -14.26 12.28 17.79
C SER A 108 -14.73 12.12 16.34
N LYS A 109 -16.00 12.49 16.05
CA LYS A 109 -16.53 12.53 14.68
C LYS A 109 -15.73 13.47 13.79
N GLY A 110 -15.32 14.64 14.29
CA GLY A 110 -14.47 15.59 13.58
C GLY A 110 -13.15 14.96 13.14
N HIS A 111 -12.45 14.31 14.06
CA HIS A 111 -11.19 13.60 13.77
C HIS A 111 -11.35 12.51 12.72
N ILE A 112 -12.43 11.70 12.81
CA ILE A 112 -12.69 10.64 11.83
C ILE A 112 -12.93 11.22 10.43
N LEU A 113 -13.61 12.36 10.31
CA LEU A 113 -13.82 13.03 9.02
C LEU A 113 -12.50 13.54 8.43
N GLU A 114 -11.64 14.11 9.26
CA GLU A 114 -10.31 14.58 8.85
C GLU A 114 -9.42 13.42 8.38
N GLU A 115 -9.39 12.31 9.12
CA GLU A 115 -8.68 11.09 8.71
C GLU A 115 -9.23 10.54 7.38
N MET A 116 -10.55 10.53 7.20
CA MET A 116 -11.18 10.08 5.96
C MET A 116 -10.75 10.95 4.76
N ASP A 117 -10.68 12.27 4.93
CA ASP A 117 -10.26 13.17 3.86
C ASP A 117 -8.76 13.04 3.55
N ASN A 118 -7.92 12.83 4.58
CA ASN A 118 -6.51 12.51 4.39
C ASN A 118 -6.31 11.19 3.61
N LEU A 119 -7.05 10.14 3.96
CA LEU A 119 -7.01 8.86 3.24
C LEU A 119 -7.46 8.99 1.79
N LYS A 120 -8.47 9.80 1.49
CA LYS A 120 -8.86 10.09 0.10
C LYS A 120 -7.72 10.75 -0.68
N GLN A 121 -7.02 11.70 -0.07
CA GLN A 121 -5.89 12.36 -0.71
C GLN A 121 -4.76 11.36 -0.98
N GLN A 122 -4.41 10.51 0.00
CA GLN A 122 -3.39 9.47 -0.19
C GLN A 122 -3.76 8.49 -1.31
N ILE A 123 -5.04 8.10 -1.43
CA ILE A 123 -5.52 7.25 -2.52
C ILE A 123 -5.34 7.95 -3.87
N GLN A 124 -5.64 9.25 -3.95
CA GLN A 124 -5.44 10.02 -5.16
C GLN A 124 -3.96 10.10 -5.55
N ASP A 125 -3.09 10.44 -4.60
CA ASP A 125 -1.64 10.54 -4.83
C ASP A 125 -1.05 9.20 -5.30
N LEU A 126 -1.48 8.08 -4.69
CA LEU A 126 -1.07 6.74 -5.11
C LEU A 126 -1.55 6.40 -6.52
N LYS A 127 -2.76 6.82 -6.89
CA LYS A 127 -3.29 6.61 -8.24
C LYS A 127 -2.47 7.36 -9.28
N GLU A 128 -2.16 8.64 -9.02
CA GLU A 128 -1.33 9.47 -9.90
C GLU A 128 0.10 8.91 -10.00
N SER A 129 0.69 8.49 -8.89
CA SER A 129 2.01 7.84 -8.88
C SER A 129 2.04 6.55 -9.71
N ASN A 130 0.98 5.75 -9.64
CA ASN A 130 0.89 4.50 -10.40
C ASN A 130 0.73 4.75 -11.91
N GLU A 131 -0.01 5.79 -12.29
CA GLU A 131 -0.16 6.20 -13.68
C GLU A 131 1.18 6.63 -14.29
N ILE A 132 1.96 7.43 -13.56
CA ILE A 132 3.31 7.84 -13.98
C ILE A 132 4.22 6.61 -14.17
N LYS A 133 4.22 5.68 -13.21
CA LYS A 133 5.03 4.45 -13.30
C LYS A 133 4.63 3.57 -14.48
N LEU A 134 3.34 3.51 -14.82
CA LEU A 134 2.85 2.76 -15.97
C LEU A 134 3.33 3.38 -17.28
N GLU A 135 3.30 4.71 -17.38
CA GLU A 135 3.81 5.45 -18.54
C GLU A 135 5.33 5.25 -18.70
N GLU A 136 6.10 5.38 -17.62
CA GLU A 136 7.55 5.13 -17.62
C GLU A 136 7.88 3.70 -18.04
N LYS A 137 7.14 2.72 -17.53
CA LYS A 137 7.30 1.31 -17.92
C LYS A 137 7.03 1.11 -19.40
N THR A 138 5.98 1.72 -19.93
CA THR A 138 5.60 1.60 -21.35
C THR A 138 6.70 2.19 -22.23
N ARG A 139 7.20 3.38 -21.88
CA ARG A 139 8.32 4.03 -22.57
C ARG A 139 9.60 3.18 -22.55
N ALA A 140 9.95 2.62 -21.40
CA ALA A 140 11.13 1.76 -21.28
C ALA A 140 11.00 0.48 -22.13
N GLN A 141 9.80 -0.09 -22.22
CA GLN A 141 9.52 -1.24 -23.06
C GLN A 141 9.67 -0.89 -24.55
N GLU A 142 9.15 0.27 -24.98
CA GLU A 142 9.33 0.77 -26.35
C GLU A 142 10.80 1.01 -26.70
N GLU A 143 11.57 1.62 -25.79
CA GLU A 143 13.00 1.84 -25.98
C GLU A 143 13.77 0.53 -26.10
N THR A 144 13.43 -0.46 -25.25
CA THR A 144 14.03 -1.80 -25.31
C THR A 144 13.73 -2.48 -26.64
N GLN A 145 12.49 -2.39 -27.13
CA GLN A 145 12.11 -2.95 -28.42
C GLN A 145 12.89 -2.29 -29.57
N ASN A 146 12.99 -0.96 -29.55
CA ASN A 146 13.74 -0.22 -30.56
C ASN A 146 15.24 -0.60 -30.56
N LEU A 147 15.85 -0.72 -29.37
CA LEU A 147 17.24 -1.19 -29.23
C LEU A 147 17.42 -2.60 -29.79
N GLN A 148 16.46 -3.50 -29.53
CA GLN A 148 16.50 -4.86 -30.06
C GLN A 148 16.43 -4.87 -31.60
N ASP A 149 15.58 -4.03 -32.19
CA ASP A 149 15.46 -3.89 -33.64
C ASP A 149 16.72 -3.30 -34.26
N MET A 150 17.33 -2.28 -33.63
CA MET A 150 18.62 -1.73 -34.06
C MET A 150 19.74 -2.78 -34.00
N LEU A 151 19.83 -3.56 -32.91
CA LEU A 151 20.81 -4.64 -32.78
C LEU A 151 20.63 -5.71 -33.85
N ARG A 152 19.37 -6.05 -34.17
CA ARG A 152 19.06 -7.00 -35.25
C ARG A 152 19.53 -6.47 -36.60
N ASN A 153 19.30 -5.19 -36.90
CA ASN A 153 19.73 -4.56 -38.15
C ASN A 153 21.26 -4.56 -38.27
N VAL A 154 21.97 -4.11 -37.23
CA VAL A 154 23.44 -4.15 -37.20
C VAL A 154 23.97 -5.57 -37.34
N GLY A 155 23.31 -6.55 -36.70
CA GLY A 155 23.64 -7.96 -36.85
C GLY A 155 23.53 -8.46 -38.30
N ASN A 156 22.47 -8.06 -39.01
CA ASN A 156 22.30 -8.38 -40.43
C ASN A 156 23.38 -7.71 -41.29
N GLU A 157 23.63 -6.41 -41.09
CA GLU A 157 24.67 -5.67 -41.83
C GLU A 157 26.06 -6.29 -41.64
N LEU A 158 26.35 -6.83 -40.45
CA LEU A 158 27.61 -7.52 -40.17
C LEU A 158 27.71 -8.86 -40.91
N VAL A 159 26.60 -9.60 -41.03
CA VAL A 159 26.55 -10.85 -41.81
C VAL A 159 26.78 -10.55 -43.28
N ASP A 160 26.08 -9.55 -43.83
CA ASP A 160 26.23 -9.14 -45.24
C ASP A 160 27.68 -8.72 -45.53
N SER A 161 28.27 -7.89 -44.66
CA SER A 161 29.67 -7.46 -44.77
C SER A 161 30.66 -8.63 -44.72
N ARG A 162 30.40 -9.63 -43.85
CA ARG A 162 31.23 -10.83 -43.76
C ARG A 162 31.16 -11.65 -45.05
N ASP A 163 29.98 -11.81 -45.62
CA ASP A 163 29.78 -12.56 -46.85
C ASP A 163 30.44 -11.87 -48.04
N GLU A 164 30.38 -10.53 -48.13
CA GLU A 164 31.11 -9.74 -49.12
C GLU A 164 32.63 -9.92 -49.00
N VAL A 165 33.18 -9.86 -47.77
CA VAL A 165 34.61 -10.12 -47.54
C VAL A 165 35.01 -11.52 -47.98
N LYS A 166 34.15 -12.53 -47.73
CA LYS A 166 34.41 -13.91 -48.16
C LYS A 166 34.45 -14.00 -49.69
N GLU A 167 33.50 -13.39 -50.38
CA GLU A 167 33.44 -13.37 -51.85
C GLU A 167 34.67 -12.66 -52.45
N LEU A 168 35.05 -11.50 -51.89
CA LEU A 168 36.26 -10.78 -52.32
C LEU A 168 37.52 -11.62 -52.12
N LYS A 169 37.63 -12.34 -51.00
CA LYS A 169 38.77 -13.24 -50.74
C LYS A 169 38.82 -14.39 -51.75
N GLU A 170 37.68 -14.99 -52.10
CA GLU A 170 37.59 -16.03 -53.13
C GLU A 170 38.03 -15.48 -54.50
N LYS A 171 37.52 -14.31 -54.90
CA LYS A 171 37.96 -13.62 -56.13
C LYS A 171 39.47 -13.35 -56.15
N LEU A 172 40.05 -12.94 -55.02
CA LEU A 172 41.49 -12.69 -54.92
C LEU A 172 42.30 -13.98 -55.12
N GLN A 173 41.87 -15.09 -54.51
CA GLN A 173 42.52 -16.40 -54.68
C GLN A 173 42.44 -16.91 -56.12
N ASP A 174 41.33 -16.65 -56.82
CA ASP A 174 41.17 -17.06 -58.22
C ASP A 174 42.03 -16.21 -59.17
N LEU A 175 42.27 -14.94 -58.85
CA LEU A 175 43.22 -14.10 -59.58
C LEU A 175 44.66 -14.55 -59.36
N ASP A 176 45.04 -14.88 -58.11
CA ASP A 176 46.40 -15.35 -57.78
C ASP A 176 46.75 -16.64 -58.55
N LYS A 177 45.79 -17.58 -58.65
CA LYS A 177 45.94 -18.80 -59.49
C LYS A 177 46.03 -18.51 -60.99
N LYS A 178 45.35 -17.47 -61.47
CA LYS A 178 45.45 -17.03 -62.87
C LYS A 178 46.81 -16.39 -63.17
N ASP A 179 47.36 -15.65 -62.22
CA ASP A 179 48.70 -15.08 -62.36
C ASP A 179 49.78 -16.18 -62.27
N GLU A 180 49.64 -17.17 -61.38
CA GLU A 180 50.52 -18.35 -61.36
C GLU A 180 50.47 -19.15 -62.68
N THR A 181 49.29 -19.33 -63.28
CA THR A 181 49.18 -20.01 -64.59
C THR A 181 49.70 -19.15 -65.73
N ALA A 182 49.58 -17.82 -65.68
CA ALA A 182 50.20 -16.91 -66.63
C ALA A 182 51.74 -16.88 -66.51
N VAL A 183 52.27 -16.99 -65.29
CA VAL A 183 53.71 -17.15 -65.01
C VAL A 183 54.20 -18.51 -65.51
N GLN A 184 53.45 -19.61 -65.30
CA GLN A 184 53.81 -20.92 -65.86
C GLN A 184 53.80 -20.94 -67.40
N ILE A 185 52.85 -20.24 -68.05
CA ILE A 185 52.85 -20.09 -69.52
C ILE A 185 54.06 -19.25 -69.98
N SER A 186 54.54 -18.31 -69.16
CA SER A 186 55.73 -17.51 -69.44
C SER A 186 57.05 -18.24 -69.11
N GLU A 187 57.07 -19.12 -68.12
CA GLU A 187 58.24 -19.93 -67.71
C GLU A 187 58.55 -21.07 -68.68
N VAL A 188 57.57 -21.56 -69.46
CA VAL A 188 57.86 -22.50 -70.55
C VAL A 188 58.59 -21.82 -71.74
N ASN A 189 58.74 -20.49 -71.73
CA ASN A 189 59.40 -19.75 -72.82
C ASN A 189 60.56 -18.83 -72.40
N CYS A 190 61.10 -18.94 -71.19
CA CYS A 190 62.24 -18.12 -70.75
C CYS A 190 63.28 -18.95 -69.99
N ASN A 191 64.14 -19.65 -70.73
CA ASN A 191 65.50 -19.92 -70.27
C ASN A 191 66.34 -18.68 -70.56
N GLU A 192 66.67 -17.88 -69.54
CA GLU A 192 68.04 -17.41 -69.27
C GLU A 192 68.10 -16.28 -68.21
N ILE A 193 68.93 -16.54 -67.18
CA ILE A 193 69.77 -15.61 -66.42
C ILE A 193 69.12 -14.83 -65.25
N THR A 194 69.45 -15.30 -64.03
CA THR A 194 69.50 -14.58 -62.74
C THR A 194 70.69 -13.57 -62.72
N PRO A 195 70.79 -12.54 -61.83
CA PRO A 195 70.58 -12.68 -60.38
C PRO A 195 70.12 -11.47 -59.52
N ASN A 196 69.41 -11.81 -58.43
CA ASN A 196 69.68 -11.45 -57.02
C ASN A 196 69.90 -9.97 -56.62
N VAL A 197 68.93 -9.35 -55.92
CA VAL A 197 69.17 -8.28 -54.93
C VAL A 197 68.16 -8.37 -53.77
N LEU A 198 68.71 -8.40 -52.55
CA LEU A 198 68.11 -8.29 -51.21
C LEU A 198 67.25 -7.02 -50.98
N SER A 199 66.33 -7.12 -50.01
CA SER A 199 66.14 -6.22 -48.83
C SER A 199 64.63 -6.04 -48.53
N ASP A 200 64.11 -6.64 -47.46
CA ASP A 200 64.00 -6.09 -46.09
C ASP A 200 63.10 -4.85 -45.95
N ALA A 201 61.95 -5.01 -45.26
CA ALA A 201 61.45 -4.06 -44.27
C ALA A 201 60.24 -4.63 -43.49
N ASN A 202 60.55 -5.08 -42.27
CA ASN A 202 59.82 -4.93 -41.01
C ASN A 202 58.45 -4.22 -40.99
N GLY A 203 57.53 -4.81 -40.21
CA GLY A 203 56.24 -4.22 -39.80
C GLY A 203 56.36 -2.95 -38.91
N PRO A 204 55.27 -2.56 -38.21
CA PRO A 204 54.87 -3.35 -37.04
C PRO A 204 53.35 -3.52 -36.82
N LYS A 205 53.06 -4.65 -36.18
CA LYS A 205 51.87 -4.90 -35.36
C LYS A 205 52.01 -4.20 -34.00
N ALA A 206 50.86 -4.01 -33.36
CA ALA A 206 50.61 -3.80 -31.93
C ALA A 206 50.75 -2.36 -31.40
N ASN A 207 49.59 -1.79 -31.04
CA ASN A 207 49.28 -1.26 -29.70
C ASN A 207 47.86 -0.65 -29.72
N ILE A 208 46.85 -1.49 -29.46
CA ILE A 208 45.49 -1.02 -29.11
C ILE A 208 45.05 -1.82 -27.88
N LEU A 209 45.75 -1.61 -26.77
CA LEU A 209 45.33 -2.01 -25.43
C LEU A 209 45.79 -0.90 -24.48
N ASP A 210 45.33 0.33 -24.75
CA ASP A 210 45.49 1.44 -23.82
C ASP A 210 44.36 2.43 -24.05
N GLY A 211 43.18 2.08 -23.54
CA GLY A 211 41.96 2.83 -23.83
C GLY A 211 40.78 2.52 -22.92
N ILE A 212 41.01 1.90 -21.75
CA ILE A 212 40.00 1.95 -20.70
C ILE A 212 40.23 3.29 -20.00
N SER A 213 39.44 4.30 -20.37
CA SER A 213 39.54 5.60 -19.73
C SER A 213 39.34 5.42 -18.23
N LYS A 214 40.06 6.23 -17.44
CA LYS A 214 39.98 6.21 -15.97
C LYS A 214 38.52 6.31 -15.48
N ASP A 215 37.70 7.05 -16.21
CA ASP A 215 36.26 7.20 -15.99
C ASP A 215 35.45 5.91 -16.17
N VAL A 216 35.88 4.98 -17.03
CA VAL A 216 35.24 3.66 -17.19
C VAL A 216 35.58 2.75 -16.01
N ILE A 217 36.83 2.81 -15.53
CA ILE A 217 37.27 2.05 -14.35
C ILE A 217 36.55 2.56 -13.10
N ASP A 218 36.41 3.87 -12.96
CA ASP A 218 35.72 4.48 -11.81
C ASP A 218 34.21 4.17 -11.82
N LYS A 219 33.57 4.14 -12.99
CA LYS A 219 32.15 3.74 -13.12
C LYS A 219 31.92 2.27 -12.81
N GLU A 220 32.80 1.38 -13.25
CA GLU A 220 32.68 -0.05 -12.99
C GLU A 220 32.96 -0.37 -11.51
N TYR A 221 33.91 0.34 -10.89
CA TYR A 221 34.15 0.28 -9.46
C TYR A 221 32.94 0.74 -8.65
N VAL A 222 32.40 1.93 -8.96
CA VAL A 222 31.18 2.47 -8.32
C VAL A 222 30.01 1.51 -8.47
N ARG A 223 29.83 0.92 -9.66
CA ARG A 223 28.78 -0.07 -9.93
C ARG A 223 28.90 -1.29 -9.02
N ASN A 224 30.10 -1.84 -8.86
CA ASN A 224 30.32 -3.01 -8.03
C ASN A 224 30.11 -2.70 -6.54
N VAL A 225 30.54 -1.53 -6.08
CA VAL A 225 30.32 -1.07 -4.70
C VAL A 225 28.83 -0.86 -4.43
N LEU A 226 28.08 -0.30 -5.40
CA LEU A 226 26.64 -0.11 -5.29
C LEU A 226 25.87 -1.43 -5.25
N ILE A 227 26.26 -2.42 -6.06
CA ILE A 227 25.67 -3.76 -6.03
C ILE A 227 25.89 -4.40 -4.65
N GLN A 228 27.11 -4.34 -4.11
CA GLN A 228 27.39 -4.86 -2.76
C GLN A 228 26.58 -4.16 -1.67
N PHE A 229 26.39 -2.84 -1.78
CA PHE A 229 25.56 -2.06 -0.85
C PHE A 229 24.09 -2.51 -0.86
N LEU A 230 23.55 -2.83 -2.05
CA LEU A 230 22.17 -3.29 -2.20
C LEU A 230 21.97 -4.73 -1.73
N GLU A 231 22.90 -5.64 -2.08
CA GLU A 231 22.82 -7.07 -1.77
C GLU A 231 23.11 -7.40 -0.30
N ASN A 232 24.10 -6.74 0.32
CA ASN A 232 24.57 -7.09 1.68
C ASN A 232 24.06 -6.11 2.74
N GLN A 233 22.84 -6.33 3.22
CA GLN A 233 22.20 -5.46 4.21
C GLN A 233 22.99 -5.32 5.52
N GLU A 234 23.67 -6.39 5.96
CA GLU A 234 24.45 -6.43 7.20
C GLU A 234 25.74 -5.59 7.14
N HIS A 235 26.24 -5.29 5.94
CA HIS A 235 27.51 -4.56 5.75
C HIS A 235 27.32 -3.14 5.20
N ARG A 236 26.07 -2.65 5.12
CA ARG A 236 25.76 -1.34 4.54
C ARG A 236 26.49 -0.19 5.20
N GLU A 237 26.58 -0.17 6.53
CA GLU A 237 27.29 0.88 7.26
C GLU A 237 28.79 0.93 6.96
N GLN A 238 29.39 -0.20 6.56
CA GLN A 238 30.81 -0.29 6.21
C GLN A 238 31.06 0.09 4.74
N ILE A 239 30.07 -0.15 3.87
CA ILE A 239 30.14 0.13 2.43
C ILE A 239 29.75 1.59 2.13
N LEU A 240 28.87 2.18 2.93
CA LEU A 240 28.36 3.54 2.75
C LEU A 240 29.46 4.61 2.63
N PRO A 241 30.52 4.63 3.46
CA PRO A 241 31.57 5.63 3.32
C PRO A 241 32.35 5.50 2.01
N ILE A 242 32.50 4.27 1.51
CA ILE A 242 33.18 4.00 0.23
C ILE A 242 32.33 4.54 -0.93
N LEU A 243 31.03 4.27 -0.88
CA LEU A 243 30.07 4.77 -1.87
C LEU A 243 29.95 6.29 -1.83
N ALA A 244 29.99 6.89 -0.63
CA ALA A 244 29.92 8.32 -0.44
C ALA A 244 31.11 9.07 -1.05
N ILE A 245 32.33 8.52 -0.91
CA ILE A 245 33.53 9.08 -1.55
C ILE A 245 33.47 8.87 -3.06
N ALA A 246 33.00 7.72 -3.52
CA ALA A 246 33.01 7.38 -4.94
C ALA A 246 31.95 8.16 -5.76
N LEU A 247 30.91 8.67 -5.10
CA LEU A 247 29.80 9.43 -5.71
C LEU A 247 29.72 10.88 -5.23
N ASP A 248 30.69 11.35 -4.43
CA ASP A 248 30.68 12.68 -3.77
C ASP A 248 29.34 12.97 -3.06
N LEU A 249 28.87 12.03 -2.23
CA LEU A 249 27.60 12.15 -1.52
C LEU A 249 27.75 12.90 -0.18
N ASP A 250 27.02 14.00 -0.04
CA ASP A 250 26.88 14.69 1.23
C ASP A 250 26.22 13.82 2.32
N GLU A 251 26.49 14.15 3.58
CA GLU A 251 25.94 13.49 4.78
C GLU A 251 24.41 13.31 4.73
N ILE A 252 23.70 14.30 4.15
CA ILE A 252 22.24 14.28 3.99
C ILE A 252 21.82 13.15 3.03
N HIS A 253 22.52 13.01 1.90
CA HIS A 253 22.24 11.97 0.91
C HIS A 253 22.56 10.58 1.46
N GLN A 254 23.61 10.46 2.29
CA GLN A 254 23.95 9.20 2.97
C GLN A 254 22.84 8.77 3.94
N GLN A 255 22.26 9.70 4.71
CA GLN A 255 21.14 9.40 5.60
C GLN A 255 19.85 9.03 4.85
N ILE A 256 19.61 9.66 3.70
CA ILE A 256 18.48 9.30 2.83
C ILE A 256 18.66 7.87 2.30
N LEU A 257 19.86 7.53 1.81
CA LEU A 257 20.21 6.18 1.34
C LEU A 257 20.07 5.11 2.44
N LEU A 258 20.40 5.42 3.69
CA LEU A 258 20.19 4.48 4.79
C LEU A 258 18.70 4.28 5.13
N LYS A 259 17.89 5.35 5.02
CA LYS A 259 16.46 5.31 5.33
C LYS A 259 15.61 4.71 4.21
N SER A 260 16.02 4.86 2.95
CA SER A 260 15.23 4.42 1.79
C SER A 260 15.35 2.94 1.48
N VAL A 261 16.33 2.25 2.08
CA VAL A 261 16.62 0.82 1.80
C VAL A 261 16.33 -0.08 3.01
N ASN A 262 15.76 0.47 4.09
CA ASN A 262 15.11 -0.27 5.18
C ASN A 262 13.60 -0.29 4.97
#